data_AF-A0A2E4N973-F1
#
_entry.id   AF-A0A2E4N973-F1
#
_cell.length_a   1.000
_cell.length_b   1.000
_cell.length_c   1.000
_cell.angle_alpha   90.00
_cell.angle_beta   90.00
_cell.angle_gamma   90.00
#
_symmetry.space_group_name_H-M   'P 1'
#
loop_
_entity.id
_entity.type
_entity.pdbx_description
1 polymer ?
#
loop_
_entity_poly.entity_id
_entity_poly.type
_entity_poly.pdbx_seq_one_letter_code
_entity_poly.pdbx_strand_id
1 'polypeptide(L)'
;SMITGVGLMGAVIGDGSGLDYHPFYIFLAIGFGSITLSWMNDSGFWVVQRLSGFTEKETLKTWSVLLTAISILGLVQILIFSKILPLKPETKDVETAALIFEQK
;
A
#
# COMPACT_ATOMS: atom_id res chain seq x y z
N SER A 1 -3.89 -10.56 -2.37
CA SER A 1 -4.09 -9.49 -3.37
C SER A 1 -2.98 -8.45 -3.35
N MET A 2 -2.41 -8.08 -2.20
CA MET A 2 -1.33 -7.09 -2.08
C MET A 2 -0.11 -7.35 -2.99
N ILE A 3 0.54 -8.52 -2.86
CA ILE A 3 1.79 -8.83 -3.60
C ILE A 3 1.57 -8.78 -5.11
N THR A 4 0.48 -9.36 -5.60
CA THR A 4 0.11 -9.33 -7.02
C THR A 4 -0.18 -7.90 -7.50
N GLY A 5 -0.90 -7.10 -6.71
CA GLY A 5 -1.22 -5.71 -7.05
C GLY A 5 0.03 -4.82 -7.12
N VAL A 6 0.97 -5.00 -6.19
CA VAL A 6 2.27 -4.31 -6.21
C VAL A 6 3.08 -4.71 -7.44
N GLY A 7 3.13 -6.00 -7.77
CA GLY A 7 3.84 -6.49 -8.96
C GLY A 7 3.29 -5.92 -10.26
N LEU A 8 1.96 -5.88 -10.41
CA LEU A 8 1.31 -5.29 -11.58
C LEU A 8 1.56 -3.78 -11.66
N MET A 9 1.41 -3.05 -10.55
CA MET A 9 1.65 -1.62 -10.55
C MET A 9 3.12 -1.26 -10.75
N GLY A 10 4.07 -2.07 -10.28
CA GLY A 10 5.49 -1.90 -10.55
C GLY A 10 5.80 -1.90 -12.06
N ALA A 11 5.18 -2.81 -12.81
CA ALA A 11 5.32 -2.84 -14.28
C ALA A 11 4.72 -1.60 -14.97
N VAL A 12 3.66 -1.01 -14.40
CA VAL A 12 2.98 0.19 -14.96
C VAL A 12 3.74 1.48 -14.64
N ILE A 13 4.33 1.58 -13.44
CA ILE A 13 5.00 2.79 -12.95
C ILE A 13 6.43 2.91 -13.50
N GLY A 14 7.05 1.79 -13.90
CA GLY A 14 8.41 1.79 -14.44
C GLY A 14 9.44 2.23 -13.40
N ASP A 15 10.35 3.12 -13.80
CA ASP A 15 11.38 3.71 -12.93
C ASP A 15 10.84 4.82 -12.01
N GLY A 16 9.56 5.19 -12.15
CA GLY A 16 8.92 6.26 -11.36
C GLY A 16 9.38 7.68 -11.73
N SER A 17 10.15 7.86 -12.81
CA SER A 17 10.68 9.16 -13.26
C SER A 17 9.59 10.18 -13.64
N GLY A 18 8.42 9.69 -14.06
CA GLY A 18 7.26 10.51 -14.44
C GLY A 18 6.30 10.86 -13.30
N LEU A 19 6.57 10.45 -12.05
CA LEU A 19 5.69 10.72 -10.91
C LEU A 19 6.16 11.94 -10.10
N ASP A 20 5.18 12.78 -9.73
CA ASP A 20 5.42 13.93 -8.84
C ASP A 20 5.66 13.53 -7.37
N TYR A 21 5.51 12.25 -7.04
CA TYR A 21 5.60 11.69 -5.70
C TYR A 21 6.34 10.35 -5.71
N HIS A 22 6.88 9.94 -4.56
CA HIS A 22 7.60 8.67 -4.44
C HIS A 22 6.70 7.46 -4.73
N PRO A 23 7.13 6.48 -5.53
CA PRO A 23 6.33 5.28 -5.84
C PRO A 23 5.94 4.46 -4.59
N PHE A 24 6.65 4.63 -3.48
CA PHE A 24 6.31 4.10 -2.15
C PHE A 24 4.86 4.41 -1.72
N TYR A 25 4.35 5.60 -2.03
CA TYR A 25 2.97 5.96 -1.70
C TYR A 25 1.94 5.08 -2.41
N ILE A 26 2.24 4.63 -3.64
CA ILE A 26 1.36 3.72 -4.37
C ILE A 26 1.38 2.33 -3.74
N PHE A 27 2.56 1.82 -3.37
CA PHE A 27 2.67 0.52 -2.73
C PHE A 27 1.94 0.47 -1.37
N LEU A 28 2.05 1.54 -0.59
CA LEU A 28 1.28 1.71 0.63
C LEU A 28 -0.22 1.74 0.34
N ALA A 29 -0.68 2.49 -0.67
CA ALA A 29 -2.10 2.57 -1.03
C ALA A 29 -2.67 1.20 -1.41
N ILE A 30 -1.90 0.39 -2.15
CA ILE A 30 -2.27 -1.00 -2.48
C ILE A 30 -2.35 -1.86 -1.22
N GLY A 31 -1.43 -1.67 -0.27
CA GLY A 31 -1.45 -2.35 1.03
C GLY A 31 -2.74 -2.10 1.80
N PHE A 32 -3.09 -0.83 2.03
CA PHE A 32 -4.31 -0.47 2.75
C PHE A 32 -5.58 -0.84 1.97
N GLY A 33 -5.59 -0.72 0.64
CA GLY A 33 -6.72 -1.15 -0.19
C GLY A 33 -6.95 -2.66 -0.16
N SER A 34 -5.91 -3.47 0.09
CA SER A 34 -6.03 -4.93 0.05
C SER A 34 -6.69 -5.57 1.28
N ILE A 35 -6.79 -4.84 2.40
CA ILE A 35 -7.29 -5.34 3.70
C ILE A 35 -8.75 -4.93 3.97
N THR A 36 -9.43 -4.28 3.03
CA THR A 36 -10.84 -3.87 3.18
C THR A 36 -11.77 -5.07 3.29
N LEU A 37 -12.79 -4.98 4.15
CA LEU A 37 -13.92 -5.93 4.20
C LEU A 37 -13.50 -7.42 4.23
N SER A 38 -12.80 -7.81 5.30
CA SER A 38 -12.48 -9.22 5.54
C SER A 38 -13.75 -10.05 5.79
N TRP A 39 -14.00 -11.04 4.93
CA TRP A 39 -15.13 -11.98 4.99
C TRP A 39 -14.67 -13.35 5.52
N MET A 40 -15.59 -14.24 5.89
CA MET A 40 -15.35 -15.65 6.28
C MET A 40 -14.45 -16.50 5.34
N ASN A 41 -14.09 -15.99 4.16
CA ASN A 41 -13.11 -16.58 3.23
C ASN A 41 -11.65 -16.23 3.59
N ASP A 42 -11.45 -15.25 4.45
CA ASP A 42 -10.15 -14.85 4.99
C ASP A 42 -9.80 -15.69 6.22
N SER A 43 -8.62 -16.29 6.24
CA SER A 43 -8.15 -17.07 7.39
C SER A 43 -7.99 -16.20 8.64
N GLY A 44 -7.68 -14.92 8.49
CA GLY A 44 -7.56 -13.96 9.59
C GLY A 44 -8.87 -13.77 10.36
N PHE A 45 -10.02 -13.85 9.68
CA PHE A 45 -11.35 -13.75 10.29
C PHE A 45 -11.55 -14.82 11.37
N TRP A 46 -11.23 -16.08 11.05
CA TRP A 46 -11.42 -17.21 11.95
C TRP A 46 -10.45 -17.22 13.13
N VAL A 47 -9.23 -16.74 12.92
CA VAL A 47 -8.24 -16.58 14.00
C VAL A 47 -8.77 -15.60 15.06
N VAL A 48 -9.30 -14.46 14.63
CA VAL A 48 -9.83 -13.44 15.54
C VAL A 48 -11.10 -13.91 16.25
N GLN A 49 -11.99 -14.58 15.52
CA GLN A 49 -13.21 -15.18 16.07
C GLN A 49 -12.88 -16.15 17.22
N ARG A 50 -11.91 -17.04 17.01
CA ARG A 50 -11.50 -18.06 17.99
C ARG A 50 -10.77 -17.46 19.19
N LEU A 51 -9.91 -16.47 18.99
CA LEU A 51 -9.14 -15.85 20.08
C LEU A 51 -9.99 -14.90 20.93
N SER A 52 -11.01 -14.27 20.34
CA SER A 52 -11.87 -13.29 21.04
C SER A 52 -13.08 -13.93 21.71
N GLY A 53 -13.41 -15.19 21.39
CA GLY A 53 -14.61 -15.86 21.89
C GLY A 53 -15.93 -15.31 21.31
N PHE A 54 -15.87 -14.55 20.21
CA PHE A 54 -17.04 -13.94 19.57
C PHE A 54 -17.81 -14.95 18.73
N THR A 55 -19.10 -14.69 18.51
CA THR A 55 -19.88 -15.37 17.48
C THR A 55 -19.46 -14.89 16.08
N GLU A 56 -19.79 -15.67 15.05
CA GLU A 56 -19.49 -15.32 13.66
C GLU A 56 -20.10 -13.97 13.25
N LYS A 57 -21.35 -13.70 13.66
CA LYS A 57 -22.04 -12.43 13.36
C LYS A 57 -21.39 -11.25 14.06
N GLU A 58 -20.94 -11.42 15.30
CA GLU A 58 -20.25 -10.37 16.05
C GLU A 58 -18.86 -10.11 15.47
N THR A 59 -18.15 -11.16 15.05
CA THR A 59 -16.85 -11.02 14.38
C THR A 59 -17.01 -10.26 13.07
N LEU A 60 -18.01 -10.58 12.24
CA LEU A 60 -18.27 -9.82 11.00
C LEU A 60 -18.55 -8.33 11.29
N LYS A 61 -19.28 -8.02 12.36
CA LYS A 61 -19.61 -6.63 12.71
C LYS A 61 -18.45 -5.88 13.36
N THR A 62 -17.50 -6.56 13.99
CA THR A 62 -16.38 -5.93 14.69
C THR A 62 -15.13 -5.94 13.83
N TRP A 63 -14.67 -7.13 13.43
CA TRP A 63 -13.46 -7.33 12.64
C TRP A 63 -13.55 -6.69 11.27
N SER A 64 -14.60 -6.99 10.49
CA SER A 64 -14.71 -6.47 9.12
C SER A 64 -14.88 -4.95 9.10
N VAL A 65 -15.61 -4.40 10.08
CA VAL A 65 -15.78 -2.94 10.24
C VAL A 65 -14.46 -2.29 10.68
N LEU A 66 -13.75 -2.87 11.63
CA LEU A 66 -12.44 -2.39 12.07
C LEU A 66 -11.43 -2.36 10.92
N LEU A 67 -11.31 -3.45 10.16
CA LEU A 67 -10.40 -3.51 9.02
C LEU A 67 -10.76 -2.49 7.94
N THR A 68 -12.05 -2.30 7.70
CA THR A 68 -12.52 -1.28 6.75
C THR A 68 -12.19 0.13 7.23
N ALA A 69 -12.37 0.42 8.53
CA ALA A 69 -11.98 1.70 9.12
C ALA A 69 -10.47 1.94 9.01
N ILE A 70 -9.64 0.94 9.33
CA ILE A 70 -8.17 1.04 9.20
C ILE A 70 -7.77 1.29 7.74
N SER A 71 -8.38 0.58 6.79
CA SER A 71 -8.12 0.78 5.37
C SER A 71 -8.45 2.21 4.91
N ILE A 72 -9.64 2.71 5.27
CA ILE A 72 -10.06 4.07 4.90
C ILE A 72 -9.14 5.12 5.52
N LEU A 73 -8.83 4.99 6.82
CA LEU A 73 -7.94 5.93 7.51
C LEU A 73 -6.53 5.92 6.91
N GLY A 74 -5.98 4.74 6.61
CA GLY A 74 -4.68 4.59 5.97
C GLY A 74 -4.64 5.19 4.57
N LEU A 75 -5.67 4.96 3.75
CA LEU A 75 -5.78 5.57 2.42
C LEU A 75 -5.85 7.10 2.49
N VAL A 76 -6.66 7.65 3.39
CA VAL A 76 -6.74 9.10 3.61
C VAL A 76 -5.39 9.66 4.05
N GLN A 77 -4.71 8.99 4.98
CA GLN A 77 -3.40 9.42 5.46
C GLN A 77 -2.37 9.42 4.32
N ILE A 78 -2.36 8.40 3.46
CA ILE A 78 -1.43 8.35 2.31
C ILE A 78 -1.71 9.46 1.31
N LEU A 79 -2.97 9.74 1.00
CA LEU A 79 -3.34 10.82 0.08
C LEU A 79 -2.86 12.18 0.60
N ILE A 80 -3.02 12.41 1.90
CA ILE A 80 -2.55 13.64 2.56
C ILE A 80 -1.02 13.71 2.52
N PHE A 81 -0.33 12.64 2.92
CA PHE A 81 1.14 12.61 2.97
C PHE A 81 1.77 12.72 1.59
N SER A 82 1.19 12.09 0.57
CA SER A 82 1.64 12.20 -0.82
C SER A 82 1.58 13.64 -1.33
N LYS A 83 0.60 14.44 -0.88
CA LYS A 83 0.47 15.85 -1.26
C LYS A 83 1.39 16.78 -0.46
N ILE A 84 1.54 16.55 0.84
CA ILE A 84 2.31 17.44 1.73
C ILE A 84 3.81 17.18 1.61
N LEU A 85 4.20 15.91 1.50
CA LEU A 85 5.59 15.47 1.52
C LEU A 85 5.80 14.47 0.38
N PRO A 86 5.82 14.91 -0.89
CA PRO A 86 5.87 13.99 -2.03
C PRO A 86 7.14 13.13 -2.09
N LEU A 87 8.20 13.45 -1.33
CA LEU A 87 9.48 12.71 -1.28
C LEU A 87 9.94 12.31 -2.68
N LYS A 88 9.99 13.26 -3.61
CA LYS A 88 10.36 12.99 -5.00
C LYS A 88 11.70 12.24 -5.03
N PRO A 89 11.79 11.08 -5.70
CA PRO A 89 13.05 10.36 -5.82
C PRO A 89 14.06 11.27 -6.52
N GLU A 90 15.18 11.53 -5.86
CA GLU A 90 16.23 12.41 -6.35
C GLU A 90 16.93 11.73 -7.54
N THR A 91 16.85 12.32 -8.74
CA THR A 91 17.39 11.76 -9.99
C THR A 91 18.90 11.97 -10.16
N LYS A 92 19.70 12.09 -9.09
CA LYS A 92 21.08 12.61 -9.21
C LYS A 92 22.14 11.57 -9.56
N ASP A 93 21.84 10.29 -9.49
CA ASP A 93 22.83 9.22 -9.50
C ASP A 93 23.04 8.57 -10.87
N VAL A 94 22.03 8.55 -11.73
CA VAL A 94 22.14 7.95 -13.08
C VAL A 94 22.82 8.90 -14.07
N GLU A 95 22.50 10.19 -14.01
CA GLU A 95 23.05 11.18 -14.93
C GLU A 95 24.52 11.50 -14.61
N THR A 96 24.88 11.59 -13.32
CA THR A 96 26.27 11.76 -12.87
C THR A 96 27.12 10.52 -13.18
N ALA A 97 26.56 9.31 -13.04
CA ALA A 97 27.25 8.07 -13.44
C ALA A 97 27.44 8.01 -14.96
N ALA A 98 26.43 8.37 -15.75
CA ALA A 98 26.53 8.43 -17.21
C ALA A 98 27.62 9.41 -17.67
N LEU A 99 27.71 10.59 -17.06
CA LEU A 99 28.75 11.58 -17.35
C LEU A 99 30.17 11.09 -16.96
N ILE A 100 30.29 10.30 -15.87
CA ILE A 100 31.56 9.68 -15.48
C ILE A 100 31.98 8.57 -16.45
N PHE A 101 31.03 7.82 -17.01
CA PHE A 101 31.31 6.78 -18.01
C PHE A 101 31.58 7.37 -19.40
N GLU A 102 30.98 8.50 -19.76
CA GLU A 102 31.21 9.18 -21.06
C GLU A 102 32.55 9.94 -21.09
N GLN A 103 33.08 10.34 -19.93
CA GLN A 103 34.39 10.99 -19.80
C GLN A 103 35.58 10.02 -19.61
N LYS A 104 35.38 8.70 -19.67
CA LYS A 104 36.43 7.70 -19.42
C LYS A 104 36.63 6.77 -20.61
#